data_AF-A0AA89CAH7-F1
#
_entry.id   AF-A0AA89CAH7-F1
#
_cell.length_a   1.000
_cell.length_b   1.000
_cell.length_c   1.000
_cell.angle_alpha   90.00
_cell.angle_beta   90.00
_cell.angle_gamma   90.00
#
_symmetry.space_group_name_H-M   'P 1'
#
loop_
_entity.id
_entity.type
_entity.pdbx_description
1 polymer ?
#
loop_
_entity_poly.entity_id
_entity_poly.type
_entity_poly.pdbx_seq_one_letter_code
_entity_poly.pdbx_strand_id
1 'polypeptide(L)'
;MSAFGGVTATIQMGDKSYNWKIFIAPIRDPILLGIDFLKKIDATIHTGQGNIEVDGQMVIGTVTSDNEEPYACSIVKAARDIIIPAASERIVIGRVVDPAPDKQAVLEVNTLPGGIQVGSCLVNMNSKVPVRLLNLRDHDVTIKRDFVLGKLTEAEDQYSEPSKTENKESESQKLVDSCQKSVPEHLKELFKESVAKLSGTQKQSVADLLSEYADIFAKSDFDLGKFTAVQRQIDTSDAKPVRQPARRTPLGFMKEEEEHLKKLLDKGIVVPSKSNWASPVVLVRKKTDQLDGVWIIGV
;
A
#
# COMPACT_ATOMS: atom_id res chain seq x y z
N MET A 1 -8.09 -10.56 22.34
CA MET A 1 -6.97 -10.18 21.46
C MET A 1 -5.99 -11.35 21.42
N SER A 2 -5.82 -11.99 20.27
CA SER A 2 -4.81 -13.04 20.10
C SER A 2 -3.48 -12.37 19.73
N ALA A 3 -2.47 -12.51 20.60
CA ALA A 3 -1.11 -12.08 20.28
C ALA A 3 -0.48 -13.07 19.29
N PHE A 4 0.27 -12.55 18.31
CA PHE A 4 0.97 -13.33 17.29
C PHE A 4 2.26 -13.99 17.81
N GLY A 5 2.79 -13.50 18.93
CA GLY A 5 4.01 -14.02 19.57
C GLY A 5 4.57 -13.03 20.59
N GLY A 6 5.52 -13.49 21.42
CA GLY A 6 6.24 -12.65 22.39
C GLY A 6 7.73 -12.62 22.09
N VAL A 7 8.31 -11.42 22.00
CA VAL A 7 9.74 -11.19 21.75
C VAL A 7 10.32 -10.40 22.93
N THR A 8 11.54 -10.71 23.34
CA THR A 8 12.25 -9.88 24.32
C THR A 8 12.91 -8.74 23.57
N ALA A 9 12.61 -7.50 23.95
CA ALA A 9 13.20 -6.30 23.37
C ALA A 9 13.73 -5.38 24.48
N THR A 10 14.73 -4.58 24.13
CA THR A 10 15.27 -3.54 25.00
C THR A 10 14.42 -2.28 24.83
N ILE A 11 13.79 -1.83 25.90
CA ILE A 11 13.03 -0.59 25.94
C ILE A 11 13.89 0.46 26.64
N GLN A 12 14.30 1.50 25.92
CA GLN A 12 15.01 2.63 26.50
C GLN A 12 14.01 3.71 26.93
N MET A 13 14.10 4.16 28.18
CA MET A 13 13.33 5.29 28.71
C MET A 13 14.27 6.26 29.41
N GLY A 14 14.46 7.44 28.79
CA GLY A 14 15.49 8.38 29.19
C GLY A 14 16.88 7.77 29.06
N ASP A 15 17.63 7.81 30.16
CA ASP A 15 18.98 7.32 30.36
C ASP A 15 19.05 5.87 30.86
N LYS A 16 17.90 5.19 30.99
CA LYS A 16 17.81 3.79 31.47
C LYS A 16 17.27 2.86 30.40
N SER A 17 17.82 1.65 30.34
CA SER A 17 17.40 0.58 29.40
C SER A 17 16.83 -0.61 30.16
N TYR A 18 15.68 -1.10 29.70
CA TYR A 18 14.90 -2.17 30.31
C TYR A 18 14.67 -3.31 29.33
N ASN A 19 15.17 -4.52 29.62
CA ASN A 19 14.81 -5.71 28.85
C ASN A 19 13.41 -6.18 29.25
N TRP A 20 12.47 -6.17 28.30
CA TRP A 20 11.08 -6.56 28.53
C TRP A 20 10.55 -7.51 27.47
N LYS A 21 9.61 -8.37 27.87
CA LYS A 21 8.90 -9.24 26.94
C LYS A 21 7.73 -8.48 26.34
N ILE A 22 7.82 -8.15 25.06
CA ILE A 22 6.80 -7.45 24.29
C ILE A 22 5.96 -8.48 23.54
N PHE A 23 4.64 -8.25 23.45
CA PHE A 23 3.73 -9.09 22.68
C PHE A 23 3.29 -8.35 21.42
N ILE A 24 3.38 -9.04 20.28
CA ILE A 24 2.92 -8.51 19.00
C ILE A 24 1.42 -8.81 18.89
N ALA A 25 0.60 -7.78 18.73
CA ALA A 25 -0.84 -7.89 18.62
C ALA A 25 -1.36 -6.97 17.50
N PRO A 26 -2.52 -7.25 16.89
CA PRO A 26 -3.13 -6.37 15.90
C PRO A 26 -3.77 -5.17 16.61
N ILE A 27 -2.92 -4.23 17.04
CA ILE A 27 -3.31 -2.99 17.74
C ILE A 27 -3.17 -1.78 16.81
N ARG A 28 -3.96 -0.74 17.05
CA ARG A 28 -3.91 0.52 16.28
C ARG A 28 -2.75 1.41 16.69
N ASP A 29 -2.39 1.36 17.98
CA ASP A 29 -1.32 2.16 18.55
C ASP A 29 0.04 1.52 18.27
N PRO A 30 1.12 2.31 18.05
CA PRO A 30 2.44 1.76 17.75
C PRO A 30 2.98 0.85 18.87
N ILE A 31 2.78 1.26 20.12
CA ILE A 31 3.18 0.53 21.32
C ILE A 31 2.13 0.80 22.41
N LEU A 32 1.70 -0.23 23.12
CA LEU A 32 0.93 -0.12 24.35
C LEU A 32 1.81 -0.57 25.53
N LEU A 33 2.11 0.35 26.43
CA LEU A 33 2.82 0.03 27.66
C LEU A 33 1.84 -0.56 28.67
N GLY A 34 2.11 -1.80 29.08
CA GLY A 34 1.31 -2.49 30.08
C GLY A 34 1.52 -1.89 31.49
N ILE A 35 0.48 -1.99 32.32
CA ILE A 35 0.54 -1.56 33.73
C ILE A 35 1.61 -2.34 34.52
N ASP A 36 1.89 -3.58 34.11
CA ASP A 36 2.97 -4.41 34.65
C ASP A 36 4.37 -3.80 34.41
N PHE A 37 4.61 -3.29 33.21
CA PHE A 37 5.84 -2.57 32.89
C PHE A 37 5.92 -1.26 33.67
N LEU A 38 4.85 -0.46 33.67
CA LEU A 38 4.78 0.82 34.39
C LEU A 38 5.02 0.66 35.90
N LYS A 39 4.49 -0.41 36.50
CA LYS A 39 4.74 -0.74 37.92
C LYS A 39 6.20 -1.07 38.20
N LYS A 40 6.92 -1.71 37.27
CA LYS A 40 8.33 -2.07 37.46
C LYS A 40 9.25 -0.86 37.37
N ILE A 41 8.87 0.16 36.60
CA ILE A 41 9.64 1.41 36.46
C ILE A 41 9.15 2.53 37.39
N ASP A 42 8.21 2.23 38.31
CA ASP A 42 7.56 3.20 39.21
C ASP A 42 7.07 4.48 38.51
N ALA A 43 6.45 4.30 37.33
CA ALA A 43 5.99 5.41 36.51
C ALA A 43 4.76 6.10 37.10
N THR A 44 4.79 7.43 37.19
CA THR A 44 3.66 8.27 37.60
C THR A 44 2.98 8.87 36.37
N ILE A 45 1.68 8.60 36.20
CA ILE A 45 0.88 9.13 35.09
C ILE A 45 0.19 10.42 35.54
N HIS A 46 0.61 11.56 34.98
CA HIS A 46 -0.03 12.85 35.20
C HIS A 46 -1.21 13.04 34.24
N THR A 47 -2.36 12.50 34.59
CA THR A 47 -3.57 12.49 33.74
C THR A 47 -4.07 13.90 33.35
N GLY A 48 -3.82 14.91 34.19
CA GLY A 48 -4.18 16.31 33.87
C GLY A 48 -3.25 16.99 32.86
N GLN A 49 -2.01 16.49 32.69
CA GLN A 49 -1.00 17.05 31.78
C GLN A 49 -0.74 16.14 30.58
N GLY A 50 -1.19 14.89 30.62
CA GLY A 50 -1.02 13.90 29.57
C GLY A 50 0.40 13.35 29.47
N ASN A 51 1.18 13.44 30.55
CA ASN A 51 2.59 13.08 30.58
C ASN A 51 2.87 11.92 31.55
N ILE A 52 3.95 11.19 31.29
CA ILE A 52 4.44 10.10 32.15
C ILE A 52 5.77 10.56 32.77
N GLU A 53 5.85 10.51 34.09
CA GLU A 53 7.07 10.75 34.86
C GLU A 53 7.66 9.42 35.29
N VAL A 54 8.95 9.22 35.06
CA VAL A 54 9.70 8.03 35.46
C VAL A 54 10.94 8.53 36.20
N ASP A 55 11.15 8.09 37.45
CA ASP A 55 12.29 8.49 38.28
C ASP A 55 12.54 10.01 38.42
N GLY A 56 11.47 10.81 38.46
CA GLY A 56 11.59 12.28 38.57
C GLY A 56 11.84 13.01 37.25
N GLN A 57 11.91 12.29 36.13
CA GLN A 57 12.08 12.86 34.79
C GLN A 57 10.86 12.61 33.91
N MET A 58 10.50 13.62 33.12
CA MET A 58 9.40 13.54 32.17
C MET A 58 9.88 12.82 30.91
N VAL A 59 9.34 11.63 30.64
CA VAL A 59 9.79 10.80 29.53
C VAL A 59 8.93 11.07 28.29
N ILE A 60 9.56 11.57 27.23
CA ILE A 60 8.96 11.76 25.91
C ILE A 60 9.39 10.58 25.04
N GLY A 61 8.43 9.86 24.47
CA GLY A 61 8.69 8.62 23.74
C GLY A 61 9.35 8.87 22.38
N THR A 62 10.66 8.66 22.29
CA THR A 62 11.33 8.35 21.04
C THR A 62 11.33 6.84 20.84
N VAL A 63 10.98 6.37 19.64
CA VAL A 63 11.11 4.96 19.30
C VAL A 63 12.46 4.81 18.61
N THR A 64 13.33 4.03 19.22
CA THR A 64 14.64 3.69 18.66
C THR A 64 14.64 2.21 18.29
N SER A 65 14.95 1.90 17.04
CA SER A 65 15.34 0.56 16.60
C SER A 65 16.85 0.42 16.80
N ASP A 66 17.33 -0.74 17.25
CA ASP A 66 18.76 -1.00 17.40
C ASP A 66 19.46 -0.79 16.03
N ASN A 67 20.30 0.26 15.94
CA ASN A 67 21.08 0.74 14.79
C ASN A 67 20.49 1.88 13.90
N GLU A 68 19.39 2.54 14.28
CA GLU A 68 18.87 3.69 13.53
C GLU A 68 18.93 5.00 14.35
N GLU A 69 19.17 6.13 13.67
CA GLU A 69 19.14 7.45 14.31
C GLU A 69 17.74 7.75 14.87
N PRO A 70 17.64 8.43 16.04
CA PRO A 70 16.36 8.72 16.65
C PRO A 70 15.51 9.62 15.75
N TYR A 71 14.38 9.12 15.26
CA TYR A 71 13.44 9.89 14.46
C TYR A 71 12.49 10.72 15.35
N ALA A 72 12.26 11.97 14.95
CA ALA A 72 11.32 12.84 15.65
C ALA A 72 9.89 12.45 15.31
N CYS A 73 9.06 12.36 16.35
CA CYS A 73 7.62 12.19 16.20
C CYS A 73 6.87 13.16 17.10
N SER A 74 5.99 13.95 16.49
CA SER A 74 5.26 15.01 17.18
C SER A 74 3.77 14.94 16.89
N ILE A 75 2.94 15.32 17.86
CA ILE A 75 1.48 15.30 17.71
C ILE A 75 1.00 16.69 17.27
N VAL A 76 0.07 16.75 16.31
CA VAL A 76 -0.57 18.00 15.89
C VAL A 76 -1.93 18.11 16.57
N LYS A 77 -2.15 19.21 17.30
CA LYS A 77 -3.41 19.53 17.98
C LYS A 77 -4.10 20.74 17.34
N ALA A 78 -5.42 20.80 17.38
CA ALA A 78 -6.18 21.95 16.91
C ALA A 78 -5.84 23.21 17.73
N ALA A 79 -5.41 24.29 17.07
CA ALA A 79 -5.03 25.52 17.76
C ALA A 79 -6.22 26.28 18.37
N ARG A 80 -7.44 26.00 17.89
CA ARG A 80 -8.71 26.61 18.33
C ARG A 80 -9.88 25.70 17.95
N ASP A 81 -11.08 26.05 18.42
CA ASP A 81 -12.32 25.44 17.95
C ASP A 81 -12.52 25.73 16.45
N ILE A 82 -12.84 24.69 15.69
CA ILE A 82 -12.98 24.71 14.24
C ILE A 82 -14.30 24.04 13.87
N ILE A 83 -15.07 24.66 12.99
CA ILE A 83 -16.24 24.05 12.35
C ILE A 83 -15.85 23.70 10.92
N ILE A 84 -16.07 22.46 10.51
CA ILE A 84 -15.85 21.98 9.15
C ILE A 84 -17.23 21.77 8.52
N PRO A 85 -17.63 22.61 7.56
CA PRO A 85 -18.95 22.50 6.95
C PRO A 85 -19.18 21.15 6.28
N ALA A 86 -20.44 20.76 6.11
CA ALA A 86 -20.85 19.62 5.31
C ALA A 86 -20.22 19.65 3.90
N ALA A 87 -19.86 18.47 3.37
CA ALA A 87 -19.34 18.26 2.01
C ALA A 87 -18.23 19.25 1.60
N SER A 88 -17.33 19.57 2.53
CA SER A 88 -16.31 20.61 2.32
C SER A 88 -14.92 20.16 2.72
N GLU A 89 -13.92 20.79 2.11
CA GLU A 89 -12.52 20.71 2.52
C GLU A 89 -12.10 22.03 3.17
N ARG A 90 -11.36 21.96 4.28
CA ARG A 90 -10.86 23.12 5.00
C ARG A 90 -9.41 22.91 5.43
N ILE A 91 -8.56 23.90 5.17
CA ILE A 91 -7.20 23.96 5.71
C ILE A 91 -7.23 24.70 7.04
N VAL A 92 -6.68 24.09 8.09
CA VAL A 92 -6.65 24.64 9.45
C VAL A 92 -5.22 24.66 9.97
N ILE A 93 -4.93 25.54 10.92
CA ILE A 93 -3.62 25.59 11.56
C ILE A 93 -3.64 24.70 12.81
N GLY A 94 -2.81 23.67 12.79
CA GLY A 94 -2.51 22.83 13.93
C GLY A 94 -1.30 23.35 14.72
N ARG A 95 -1.32 23.15 16.04
CA ARG A 95 -0.20 23.36 16.96
C ARG A 95 0.56 22.06 17.13
N VAL A 96 1.87 22.08 16.86
CA VAL A 96 2.73 20.92 17.07
C VAL A 96 3.13 20.83 18.54
N VAL A 97 2.97 19.65 19.12
CA VAL A 97 3.48 19.28 20.44
C VAL A 97 4.94 18.88 20.24
N ASP A 98 5.86 19.66 20.81
CA ASP A 98 7.32 19.53 20.64
C ASP A 98 7.80 19.76 19.20
N PRO A 99 7.90 21.03 18.76
CA PRO A 99 8.34 21.37 17.41
C PRO A 99 9.85 21.19 17.25
N ALA A 100 10.26 20.62 16.11
CA ALA A 100 11.64 20.55 15.64
C ALA A 100 11.76 21.31 14.31
N PRO A 101 11.90 22.65 14.31
CA PRO A 101 11.84 23.48 13.09
C PRO A 101 12.82 23.08 11.99
N ASP A 102 13.96 22.49 12.38
CA ASP A 102 15.03 22.05 11.48
C ASP A 102 14.73 20.71 10.80
N LYS A 103 13.64 20.03 11.19
CA LYS A 103 13.24 18.72 10.66
C LYS A 103 12.02 18.85 9.74
N GLN A 104 12.10 18.23 8.57
CA GLN A 104 10.93 18.02 7.71
C GLN A 104 10.14 16.82 8.24
N ALA A 105 8.82 16.84 8.08
CA ALA A 105 7.94 15.80 8.57
C ALA A 105 6.70 15.62 7.71
N VAL A 106 6.22 14.39 7.64
CA VAL A 106 4.96 14.04 6.99
C VAL A 106 3.88 13.91 8.04
N LEU A 107 2.76 14.61 7.82
CA LEU A 107 1.54 14.37 8.57
C LEU A 107 0.88 13.10 8.05
N GLU A 108 0.72 12.10 8.91
CA GLU A 108 0.11 10.82 8.56
C GLU A 108 -1.39 10.97 8.27
N VAL A 109 -1.89 10.19 7.29
CA VAL A 109 -3.32 10.13 6.96
C VAL A 109 -4.08 9.51 8.12
N ASN A 110 -5.16 10.16 8.56
CA ASN A 110 -6.01 9.64 9.63
C ASN A 110 -7.48 10.01 9.39
N THR A 111 -8.39 9.22 9.97
CA THR A 111 -9.82 9.54 10.04
C THR A 111 -10.16 9.93 11.47
N LEU A 112 -10.59 11.18 11.68
CA LEU A 112 -11.01 11.70 12.97
C LEU A 112 -12.47 11.32 13.29
N PRO A 113 -12.89 11.39 14.56
CA PRO A 113 -14.29 11.27 14.96
C PRO A 113 -15.20 12.20 14.16
N GLY A 114 -16.42 11.75 13.86
CA GLY A 114 -17.32 12.44 12.92
C GLY A 114 -17.06 12.13 11.45
N GLY A 115 -16.04 11.32 11.12
CA GLY A 115 -15.74 10.91 9.74
C GLY A 115 -14.97 11.95 8.94
N ILE A 116 -14.27 12.87 9.62
CA ILE A 116 -13.38 13.84 8.99
C ILE A 116 -12.10 13.14 8.56
N GLN A 117 -11.72 13.30 7.29
CA GLN A 117 -10.47 12.78 6.73
C GLN A 117 -9.36 13.83 6.85
N VAL A 118 -8.18 13.40 7.27
CA VAL A 118 -6.98 14.24 7.36
C VAL A 118 -6.10 13.93 6.16
N GLY A 119 -5.80 14.94 5.36
CA GLY A 119 -4.89 14.78 4.21
C GLY A 119 -3.43 14.73 4.64
N SER A 120 -2.65 13.87 4.00
CA SER A 120 -1.19 13.85 4.19
C SER A 120 -0.54 15.13 3.67
N CYS A 121 0.40 15.69 4.42
CA CYS A 121 1.11 16.90 4.02
C CYS A 121 2.57 16.86 4.52
N LEU A 122 3.51 17.24 3.65
CA LEU A 122 4.90 17.46 4.01
C LEU A 122 5.04 18.89 4.56
N VAL A 123 5.53 19.02 5.79
CA VAL A 123 5.70 20.30 6.49
C VAL A 123 7.00 20.27 7.29
N ASN A 124 7.59 21.44 7.53
CA ASN A 124 8.61 21.54 8.58
C ASN A 124 7.90 21.44 9.94
N MET A 125 8.50 20.77 10.93
CA MET A 125 7.94 20.65 12.28
C MET A 125 8.02 21.97 13.08
N ASN A 126 7.55 23.07 12.49
CA ASN A 126 7.37 24.34 13.15
C ASN A 126 6.28 24.23 14.23
N SER A 127 6.24 25.18 15.17
CA SER A 127 5.20 25.23 16.21
C SER A 127 3.76 25.28 15.67
N LYS A 128 3.58 25.71 14.41
CA LYS A 128 2.30 25.78 13.71
C LYS A 128 2.44 25.20 12.31
N VAL A 129 1.56 24.27 11.96
CA VAL A 129 1.55 23.59 10.66
C VAL A 129 0.14 23.61 10.05
N PRO A 130 0.01 23.73 8.71
CA PRO A 130 -1.28 23.57 8.05
C PRO A 130 -1.71 22.10 8.02
N VAL A 131 -2.99 21.86 8.28
CA VAL A 131 -3.64 20.54 8.24
C VAL A 131 -4.84 20.60 7.32
N ARG A 132 -4.91 19.71 6.33
CA ARG A 132 -6.05 19.58 5.41
C ARG A 132 -7.09 18.65 6.01
N LEU A 133 -8.30 19.14 6.21
CA LEU A 133 -9.42 18.38 6.76
C LEU A 133 -10.56 18.32 5.75
N LEU A 134 -11.05 17.12 5.47
CA LEU A 134 -12.12 16.86 4.51
C LEU A 134 -13.33 16.27 5.23
N ASN A 135 -14.47 16.95 5.12
CA ASN A 135 -15.75 16.47 5.60
C ASN A 135 -16.59 15.95 4.43
N LEU A 136 -16.76 14.63 4.36
CA LEU A 136 -17.62 13.97 3.37
C LEU A 136 -19.06 13.77 3.87
N ARG A 137 -19.40 14.28 5.06
CA ARG A 137 -20.75 14.18 5.63
C ARG A 137 -21.64 15.32 5.13
N ASP A 138 -22.94 15.12 5.33
CA ASP A 138 -24.02 16.05 5.01
C ASP A 138 -24.33 17.06 6.14
N HIS A 139 -23.54 17.06 7.21
CA HIS A 139 -23.67 17.97 8.34
C HIS A 139 -22.30 18.50 8.79
N ASP A 140 -22.32 19.63 9.49
CA ASP A 140 -21.14 20.30 10.00
C ASP A 140 -20.54 19.52 11.19
N VAL A 141 -19.21 19.41 11.22
CA VAL A 141 -18.49 18.76 12.32
C VAL A 141 -17.64 19.80 13.05
N THR A 142 -17.75 19.82 14.39
CA THR A 142 -16.95 20.72 15.23
C THR A 142 -15.78 19.97 15.85
N ILE A 143 -14.57 20.46 15.62
CA ILE A 143 -13.33 20.02 16.28
C ILE A 143 -13.01 21.03 17.38
N LYS A 144 -12.80 20.53 18.60
CA LYS A 144 -12.44 21.36 19.75
C LYS A 144 -10.96 21.71 19.77
N ARG A 145 -10.63 22.85 20.37
CA ARG A 145 -9.25 23.22 20.70
C ARG A 145 -8.57 22.06 21.44
N ASP A 146 -7.29 21.87 21.17
CA ASP A 146 -6.44 20.83 21.74
C ASP A 146 -6.80 19.39 21.33
N PHE A 147 -7.79 19.22 20.45
CA PHE A 147 -8.08 17.93 19.82
C PHE A 147 -6.94 17.49 18.89
N VAL A 148 -6.59 16.20 18.93
CA VAL A 148 -5.52 15.63 18.11
C VAL A 148 -5.97 15.52 16.65
N LEU A 149 -5.29 16.25 15.76
CA LEU A 149 -5.54 16.26 14.33
C LEU A 149 -4.74 15.20 13.58
N GLY A 150 -3.57 14.80 14.09
CA GLY A 150 -2.72 13.81 13.43
C GLY A 150 -1.34 13.73 14.06
N LYS A 151 -0.51 12.86 13.49
CA LYS A 151 0.87 12.59 13.90
C LYS A 151 1.82 13.06 12.80
N LEU A 152 2.83 13.83 13.19
CA LEU A 152 3.97 14.17 12.35
C LEU A 152 5.07 13.15 12.61
N THR A 153 5.56 12.56 11.54
CA THR A 153 6.72 11.66 11.55
C THR A 153 7.79 12.32 10.69
N GLU A 154 9.01 12.42 11.21
CA GLU A 154 10.16 12.98 10.49
C GLU A 154 10.25 12.36 9.09
N ALA A 155 10.36 13.24 8.09
CA ALA A 155 10.54 12.83 6.73
C ALA A 155 12.00 12.48 6.57
N GLU A 156 12.28 11.20 6.35
CA GLU A 156 13.60 10.80 5.88
C GLU A 156 13.77 11.32 4.47
N ASP A 157 14.78 12.17 4.28
CA ASP A 157 15.37 12.33 2.97
C ASP A 157 15.99 10.97 2.60
N GLN A 158 15.22 10.13 1.91
CA GLN A 158 15.83 9.12 1.04
C GLN A 158 16.45 9.83 -0.18
N TYR A 159 17.43 10.69 0.13
CA TYR A 159 18.43 11.24 -0.76
C TYR A 159 19.77 10.83 -0.18
N SER A 160 20.30 9.70 -0.64
CA SER A 160 21.74 9.69 -0.90
C SER A 160 21.99 10.83 -1.87
N GLU A 161 22.65 11.91 -1.45
CA GLU A 161 23.17 12.87 -2.39
C GLU A 161 23.95 12.10 -3.47
N PRO A 162 23.73 12.33 -4.77
CA PRO A 162 24.77 12.02 -5.72
C PRO A 162 25.92 12.92 -5.32
N SER A 163 26.93 12.34 -4.66
CA SER A 163 28.22 12.98 -4.50
C SER A 163 28.53 13.70 -5.81
N LYS A 164 28.89 14.98 -5.73
CA LYS A 164 29.50 15.70 -6.85
C LYS A 164 30.79 14.97 -7.21
N THR A 165 30.67 13.89 -7.95
CA THR A 165 31.75 13.23 -8.64
C THR A 165 31.70 13.85 -10.01
N GLU A 166 32.54 14.88 -10.19
CA GLU A 166 33.03 15.22 -11.50
C GLU A 166 33.42 13.90 -12.20
N ASN A 167 32.78 13.65 -13.34
CA ASN A 167 33.14 12.64 -14.34
C ASN A 167 33.28 11.18 -13.85
N LYS A 168 32.17 10.47 -13.68
CA LYS A 168 32.10 9.00 -13.89
C LYS A 168 30.74 8.54 -14.45
N GLU A 169 30.32 9.08 -15.59
CA GLU A 169 29.16 8.55 -16.36
C GLU A 169 29.38 7.12 -16.90
N SER A 170 30.57 6.53 -16.75
CA SER A 170 30.92 5.25 -17.37
C SER A 170 30.69 4.00 -16.51
N GLU A 171 30.33 4.11 -15.22
CA GLU A 171 30.13 2.96 -14.31
C GLU A 171 28.65 2.67 -13.99
N SER A 172 27.80 3.70 -13.83
CA SER A 172 26.38 3.55 -13.49
C SER A 172 25.54 2.94 -14.61
N GLN A 173 25.91 3.15 -15.87
CA GLN A 173 25.24 2.53 -17.02
C GLN A 173 25.58 1.03 -17.14
N LYS A 174 26.79 0.60 -16.73
CA LYS A 174 27.21 -0.81 -16.80
C LYS A 174 26.46 -1.72 -15.82
N LEU A 175 26.08 -1.20 -14.63
CA LEU A 175 25.34 -1.94 -13.61
C LEU A 175 23.85 -2.09 -13.95
N VAL A 176 23.25 -1.08 -14.59
CA VAL A 176 21.86 -1.18 -15.07
C VAL A 176 21.78 -2.15 -16.24
N ASP A 177 22.77 -2.14 -17.14
CA ASP A 177 22.90 -3.12 -18.23
C ASP A 177 23.16 -4.56 -17.74
N SER A 178 23.84 -4.76 -16.60
CA SER A 178 24.03 -6.09 -16.04
C SER A 178 22.75 -6.63 -15.37
N CYS A 179 22.04 -5.79 -14.63
CA CYS A 179 20.78 -6.17 -13.98
C CYS A 179 19.70 -6.52 -15.03
N GLN A 180 19.60 -5.72 -16.10
CA GLN A 180 18.59 -5.90 -17.14
C GLN A 180 18.80 -7.18 -17.99
N LYS A 181 20.02 -7.74 -18.01
CA LYS A 181 20.30 -9.04 -18.62
C LYS A 181 19.83 -10.23 -17.78
N SER A 182 19.68 -10.05 -16.46
CA SER A 182 19.24 -11.11 -15.55
C SER A 182 17.72 -11.32 -15.59
N VAL A 183 16.96 -10.25 -15.87
CA VAL A 183 15.49 -10.26 -15.84
C VAL A 183 14.91 -10.93 -17.11
N PRO A 184 13.95 -11.85 -16.98
CA PRO A 184 13.24 -12.47 -18.10
C PRO A 184 12.57 -11.46 -19.05
N GLU A 185 12.52 -11.81 -20.35
CA GLU A 185 12.04 -10.94 -21.43
C GLU A 185 10.67 -10.29 -21.14
N HIS A 186 9.72 -11.07 -20.63
CA HIS A 186 8.35 -10.63 -20.34
C HIS A 186 8.24 -9.69 -19.13
N LEU A 187 9.31 -9.56 -18.34
CA LEU A 187 9.35 -8.71 -17.14
C LEU A 187 10.26 -7.50 -17.30
N LYS A 188 10.95 -7.35 -18.44
CA LYS A 188 11.84 -6.21 -18.68
C LYS A 188 11.12 -4.86 -18.62
N GLU A 189 9.89 -4.80 -19.12
CA GLU A 189 9.06 -3.59 -19.08
C GLU A 189 8.65 -3.24 -17.64
N LEU A 190 8.09 -4.21 -16.92
CA LEU A 190 7.76 -4.08 -15.49
C LEU A 190 8.98 -3.66 -14.66
N PHE A 191 10.14 -4.28 -14.90
CA PHE A 191 11.40 -3.93 -14.23
C PHE A 191 11.77 -2.48 -14.50
N LYS A 192 11.80 -2.06 -15.78
CA LYS A 192 12.16 -0.69 -16.18
C LYS A 192 11.28 0.36 -15.52
N GLU A 193 9.99 0.12 -15.43
CA GLU A 193 9.04 1.00 -14.74
C GLU A 193 9.29 1.03 -13.22
N SER A 194 9.55 -0.13 -12.62
CA SER A 194 9.74 -0.27 -11.17
C SER A 194 11.06 0.32 -10.67
N VAL A 195 12.11 0.33 -11.49
CA VAL A 195 13.46 0.78 -11.06
C VAL A 195 13.75 2.26 -11.28
N ALA A 196 12.80 3.05 -11.79
CA ALA A 196 13.02 4.44 -12.19
C ALA A 196 13.55 5.35 -11.07
N LYS A 197 13.26 5.02 -9.80
CA LYS A 197 13.64 5.83 -8.62
C LYS A 197 14.46 5.06 -7.57
N LEU A 198 15.04 3.92 -7.95
CA LEU A 198 15.77 3.03 -7.02
C LEU A 198 17.29 3.18 -7.13
N SER A 199 18.01 2.94 -6.03
CA SER A 199 19.48 2.89 -5.99
C SER A 199 20.01 1.60 -6.64
N GLY A 200 21.29 1.55 -7.02
CA GLY A 200 21.86 0.40 -7.74
C GLY A 200 21.70 -0.95 -7.03
N THR A 201 21.82 -0.97 -5.69
CA THR A 201 21.62 -2.17 -4.88
C THR A 201 20.15 -2.60 -4.83
N GLN A 202 19.23 -1.64 -4.75
CA GLN A 202 17.79 -1.90 -4.80
C GLN A 202 17.36 -2.41 -6.19
N LYS A 203 17.94 -1.90 -7.28
CA LYS A 203 17.68 -2.41 -8.63
C LYS A 203 18.06 -3.88 -8.77
N GLN A 204 19.20 -4.27 -8.20
CA GLN A 204 19.61 -5.68 -8.20
C GLN A 204 18.64 -6.54 -7.40
N SER A 205 18.24 -6.10 -6.20
CA SER A 205 17.25 -6.81 -5.37
C SER A 205 15.91 -7.02 -6.09
N VAL A 206 15.42 -5.99 -6.81
CA VAL A 206 14.20 -6.11 -7.63
C VAL A 206 14.42 -7.04 -8.82
N ALA A 207 15.58 -7.01 -9.48
CA ALA A 207 15.89 -7.91 -10.57
C ALA A 207 15.91 -9.38 -10.11
N ASP A 208 16.51 -9.64 -8.95
CA ASP A 208 16.59 -10.97 -8.35
C ASP A 208 15.19 -11.47 -7.99
N LEU A 209 14.36 -10.63 -7.35
CA LEU A 209 12.98 -10.97 -6.97
C LEU A 209 12.10 -11.27 -8.19
N LEU A 210 12.17 -10.43 -9.23
CA LEU A 210 11.41 -10.66 -10.47
C LEU A 210 11.87 -11.92 -11.22
N SER A 211 13.16 -12.26 -11.10
CA SER A 211 13.71 -13.47 -11.70
C SER A 211 13.31 -14.72 -10.91
N GLU A 212 13.28 -14.64 -9.58
CA GLU A 212 12.85 -15.73 -8.68
C GLU A 212 11.39 -16.10 -8.91
N TYR A 213 10.50 -15.10 -9.01
CA TYR A 213 9.04 -15.30 -9.17
C TYR A 213 8.56 -15.09 -10.61
N ALA A 214 9.45 -15.30 -11.58
CA ALA A 214 9.18 -15.00 -12.98
C ALA A 214 8.01 -15.81 -13.58
N ASP A 215 7.74 -16.97 -13.01
CA ASP A 215 6.70 -17.93 -13.39
C ASP A 215 5.30 -17.53 -12.91
N ILE A 216 5.18 -16.68 -11.89
CA ILE A 216 3.91 -16.18 -11.38
C ILE A 216 3.28 -15.16 -12.34
N PHE A 217 4.11 -14.43 -13.09
CA PHE A 217 3.66 -13.41 -14.02
C PHE A 217 3.33 -14.00 -15.40
N ALA A 218 2.16 -13.65 -15.92
CA ALA A 218 1.74 -14.07 -17.25
C ALA A 218 2.67 -13.49 -18.33
N LYS A 219 3.16 -14.36 -19.22
CA LYS A 219 4.01 -13.99 -20.37
C LYS A 219 3.20 -13.43 -21.55
N SER A 220 1.90 -13.72 -21.59
CA SER A 220 0.95 -13.27 -22.61
C SER A 220 -0.47 -13.42 -22.11
N ASP A 221 -1.45 -12.84 -22.82
CA ASP A 221 -2.88 -12.99 -22.50
C ASP A 221 -3.37 -14.45 -22.53
N PHE A 222 -2.65 -15.33 -23.23
CA PHE A 222 -2.93 -16.76 -23.33
C PHE A 222 -2.02 -17.63 -22.44
N ASP A 223 -1.22 -17.01 -21.56
CA ASP A 223 -0.45 -17.69 -20.52
C ASP A 223 -1.33 -17.90 -19.28
N LEU A 224 -2.45 -18.59 -19.51
CA LEU A 224 -3.42 -18.88 -18.47
C LEU A 224 -2.95 -20.10 -17.68
N GLY A 225 -2.73 -19.91 -16.38
CA GLY A 225 -2.48 -21.01 -15.46
C GLY A 225 -3.64 -22.03 -15.47
N LYS A 226 -3.34 -23.28 -15.16
CA LYS A 226 -4.35 -24.36 -15.07
C LYS A 226 -4.39 -24.94 -13.67
N PHE A 227 -5.51 -24.78 -12.99
CA PHE A 227 -5.77 -25.42 -11.71
C PHE A 227 -6.50 -26.76 -11.93
N THR A 228 -5.90 -27.88 -11.50
CA THR A 228 -6.43 -29.24 -11.75
C THR A 228 -6.99 -29.93 -10.52
N ALA A 229 -6.79 -29.39 -9.32
CA ALA A 229 -7.14 -30.08 -8.08
C ALA A 229 -8.66 -30.20 -7.85
N VAL A 230 -9.47 -29.35 -8.49
CA VAL A 230 -10.94 -29.39 -8.39
C VAL A 230 -11.54 -29.25 -9.77
N GLN A 231 -12.37 -30.22 -10.15
CA GLN A 231 -13.28 -30.08 -11.29
C GLN A 231 -14.60 -29.50 -10.80
N ARG A 232 -15.09 -28.46 -11.48
CA ARG A 232 -16.37 -27.83 -11.13
C ARG A 232 -17.49 -28.39 -12.00
N GLN A 233 -18.45 -29.05 -11.35
CA GLN A 233 -19.72 -29.41 -11.96
C GLN A 233 -20.69 -28.24 -11.81
N ILE A 234 -21.37 -27.87 -12.90
CA ILE A 234 -22.47 -26.90 -12.87
C ILE A 234 -23.75 -27.70 -12.73
N ASP A 235 -24.46 -27.54 -11.61
CA ASP A 235 -25.76 -28.15 -11.40
C ASP A 235 -26.84 -27.32 -12.12
N THR A 236 -27.42 -27.90 -13.17
CA THR A 236 -28.49 -27.29 -13.95
C THR A 236 -29.89 -27.63 -13.42
N SER A 237 -30.01 -28.49 -12.40
CA SER A 237 -31.28 -28.99 -11.87
C SER A 237 -32.22 -29.43 -13.02
N ASP A 238 -33.47 -28.96 -13.02
CA ASP A 238 -34.50 -29.31 -14.00
C ASP A 238 -34.45 -28.48 -15.30
N ALA A 239 -33.41 -27.66 -15.50
CA ALA A 239 -33.30 -26.80 -16.68
C ALA A 239 -33.09 -27.62 -17.96
N LYS A 240 -33.97 -27.43 -18.94
CA LYS A 240 -33.86 -28.05 -20.27
C LYS A 240 -32.81 -27.34 -21.13
N PRO A 241 -32.10 -28.05 -22.01
CA PRO A 241 -31.12 -27.45 -22.91
C PRO A 241 -31.70 -26.32 -23.78
N VAL A 242 -31.00 -25.19 -23.82
CA VAL A 242 -31.31 -24.07 -24.68
C VAL A 242 -30.30 -24.01 -25.83
N ARG A 243 -30.81 -24.11 -27.06
CA ARG A 243 -30.00 -24.05 -28.29
C ARG A 243 -30.39 -22.85 -29.13
N GLN A 244 -29.53 -21.86 -29.14
CA GLN A 244 -29.68 -20.67 -29.98
C GLN A 244 -28.83 -20.82 -31.26
N PRO A 245 -29.35 -20.42 -32.44
CA PRO A 245 -28.58 -20.48 -33.68
C PRO A 245 -27.42 -19.46 -33.65
N ALA A 246 -26.28 -19.84 -34.23
CA ALA A 246 -25.15 -18.94 -34.40
C ALA A 246 -25.53 -17.75 -35.28
N ARG A 247 -25.03 -16.56 -34.94
CA ARG A 247 -25.23 -15.35 -35.75
C ARG A 247 -24.20 -15.31 -36.87
N ARG A 248 -24.53 -14.63 -37.97
CA ARG A 248 -23.57 -14.37 -39.05
C ARG A 248 -22.51 -13.40 -38.54
N THR A 249 -21.25 -13.77 -38.70
CA THR A 249 -20.12 -12.88 -38.42
C THR A 249 -20.07 -11.74 -39.44
N PRO A 250 -20.01 -10.47 -39.00
CA PRO A 250 -19.83 -9.35 -39.93
C PRO A 250 -18.48 -9.44 -40.65
N LEU A 251 -18.42 -9.01 -41.91
CA LEU A 251 -17.23 -9.17 -42.76
C LEU A 251 -15.94 -8.62 -42.14
N GLY A 252 -16.02 -7.49 -41.43
CA GLY A 252 -14.86 -6.87 -40.77
C GLY A 252 -14.27 -7.67 -39.61
N PHE A 253 -14.97 -8.69 -39.12
CA PHE A 253 -14.56 -9.50 -37.97
C PHE A 253 -14.22 -10.95 -38.32
N MET A 254 -14.54 -11.43 -39.54
CA MET A 254 -14.41 -12.85 -39.90
C MET A 254 -13.00 -13.40 -39.69
N LYS A 255 -11.99 -12.66 -40.18
CA LYS A 255 -10.59 -13.09 -40.08
C LYS A 255 -10.10 -13.07 -38.63
N GLU A 256 -10.43 -12.01 -37.89
CA GLU A 256 -10.01 -11.85 -36.50
C GLU A 256 -10.69 -12.88 -35.58
N GLU A 257 -11.96 -13.21 -35.83
CA GLU A 257 -12.68 -14.27 -35.12
C GLU A 257 -12.03 -15.64 -35.34
N GLU A 258 -11.73 -16.00 -36.59
CA GLU A 258 -11.10 -17.27 -36.93
C GLU A 258 -9.71 -17.41 -36.29
N GLU A 259 -8.89 -16.36 -36.36
CA GLU A 259 -7.57 -16.33 -35.73
C GLU A 259 -7.65 -16.45 -34.20
N HIS A 260 -8.60 -15.76 -33.57
CA HIS A 260 -8.78 -15.82 -32.11
C HIS A 260 -9.28 -17.19 -31.65
N LEU A 261 -10.24 -17.78 -32.37
CA LEU A 261 -10.77 -19.10 -32.07
C LEU A 261 -9.69 -20.19 -32.23
N LYS A 262 -8.84 -20.06 -33.26
CA LYS A 262 -7.68 -20.94 -33.43
C LYS A 262 -6.69 -20.85 -32.26
N LYS A 263 -6.37 -19.63 -31.78
CA LYS A 263 -5.50 -19.45 -30.61
C LYS A 263 -6.07 -20.13 -29.35
N LEU A 264 -7.38 -20.00 -29.11
CA LEU A 264 -8.05 -20.64 -27.98
C LEU A 264 -8.01 -22.18 -28.07
N LEU A 265 -8.18 -22.74 -29.27
CA LEU A 265 -8.08 -24.17 -29.53
C LEU A 265 -6.65 -24.68 -29.33
N ASP A 266 -5.66 -24.00 -29.92
CA ASP A 266 -4.24 -24.36 -29.83
C ASP A 266 -3.74 -24.34 -28.37
N LYS A 267 -4.30 -23.43 -27.56
CA LYS A 267 -4.01 -23.32 -26.11
C LYS A 267 -4.83 -24.25 -25.23
N GLY A 268 -5.78 -25.01 -25.81
CA GLY A 268 -6.64 -25.94 -25.08
C GLY A 268 -7.61 -25.27 -24.10
N ILE A 269 -7.89 -23.98 -24.28
CA ILE A 269 -8.86 -23.22 -23.47
C ILE A 269 -10.28 -23.64 -23.87
N VAL A 270 -10.49 -23.87 -25.17
CA VAL A 270 -11.74 -24.40 -25.73
C VAL A 270 -11.46 -25.72 -26.46
N VAL A 271 -12.48 -26.56 -26.56
CA VAL A 271 -12.40 -27.85 -27.26
C VAL A 271 -13.64 -28.06 -28.13
N PRO A 272 -13.52 -28.76 -29.27
CA PRO A 272 -14.69 -29.16 -30.05
C PRO A 272 -15.61 -30.06 -29.21
N SER A 273 -16.90 -29.73 -29.18
CA SER A 273 -17.92 -30.51 -28.46
C SER A 273 -19.20 -30.68 -29.28
N LYS A 274 -20.02 -31.65 -28.90
CA LYS A 274 -21.36 -31.87 -29.46
C LYS A 274 -22.39 -31.71 -28.33
N SER A 275 -22.87 -30.49 -28.13
CA SER A 275 -23.82 -30.18 -27.05
C SER A 275 -25.23 -29.87 -27.55
N ASN A 276 -26.22 -30.15 -26.70
CA ASN A 276 -27.60 -29.70 -26.85
C ASN A 276 -27.78 -28.25 -26.36
N TRP A 277 -26.80 -27.69 -25.65
CA TRP A 277 -26.75 -26.28 -25.28
C TRP A 277 -25.91 -25.51 -26.32
N ALA A 278 -26.39 -24.35 -26.74
CA ALA A 278 -25.63 -23.45 -27.60
C ALA A 278 -26.08 -22.00 -27.40
N SER A 279 -25.11 -21.10 -27.27
CA SER A 279 -25.31 -19.64 -27.21
C SER A 279 -24.50 -18.98 -28.32
N PRO A 280 -25.02 -17.93 -28.99
CA PRO A 280 -24.31 -17.25 -30.06
C PRO A 280 -23.17 -16.40 -29.50
N VAL A 281 -22.04 -16.38 -30.20
CA VAL A 281 -20.92 -15.49 -29.90
C VAL A 281 -21.27 -14.06 -30.30
N VAL A 282 -20.81 -13.09 -29.49
CA VAL A 282 -20.90 -11.66 -29.78
C VAL A 282 -19.49 -11.10 -29.82
N LEU A 283 -19.16 -10.38 -30.89
CA LEU A 283 -17.85 -9.79 -31.13
C LEU A 283 -17.88 -8.31 -30.77
N VAL A 284 -16.92 -7.86 -29.96
CA VAL A 284 -16.84 -6.48 -29.46
C VAL A 284 -15.41 -5.97 -29.61
N ARG A 285 -15.23 -4.76 -30.16
CA ARG A 285 -13.93 -4.07 -30.17
C ARG A 285 -13.71 -3.36 -28.84
N LYS A 286 -12.52 -3.53 -28.25
CA LYS A 286 -12.08 -2.69 -27.14
C LYS A 286 -11.45 -1.38 -27.65
N LYS A 287 -11.27 -0.45 -26.71
CA LYS A 287 -10.68 0.88 -26.96
C LYS A 287 -9.28 0.84 -27.60
N THR A 288 -8.55 -0.26 -27.43
CA THR A 288 -7.23 -0.53 -28.04
C THR A 288 -7.29 -1.05 -29.48
N ASP A 289 -8.48 -1.07 -30.10
CA ASP A 289 -8.78 -1.66 -31.42
C ASP A 289 -8.47 -3.17 -31.54
N GLN A 290 -8.18 -3.83 -30.42
CA GLN A 290 -8.11 -5.28 -30.32
C GLN A 290 -9.51 -5.89 -30.10
N LEU A 291 -9.75 -7.02 -30.75
CA LEU A 291 -10.90 -7.88 -30.49
C LEU A 291 -10.69 -8.58 -29.14
N ASP A 292 -11.56 -8.31 -28.18
CA ASP A 292 -11.51 -8.96 -26.87
C ASP A 292 -12.83 -9.65 -26.58
N GLY A 293 -12.75 -10.96 -26.33
CA GLY A 293 -13.87 -11.80 -25.93
C GLY A 293 -14.61 -12.44 -27.09
N VAL A 294 -14.23 -13.69 -27.40
CA VAL A 294 -15.16 -14.70 -27.93
C VAL A 294 -15.72 -15.42 -26.71
N TRP A 295 -16.85 -14.95 -26.17
CA TRP A 295 -17.51 -15.63 -25.05
C TRP A 295 -18.26 -16.86 -25.58
N ILE A 296 -17.56 -17.99 -25.65
CA ILE A 296 -18.18 -19.29 -25.94
C ILE A 296 -18.67 -19.87 -24.61
N ILE A 297 -19.95 -19.61 -24.27
CA ILE A 297 -20.63 -20.44 -23.26
C ILE A 297 -21.18 -21.65 -24.00
N GLY A 298 -20.39 -22.72 -24.03
CA GLY A 298 -20.87 -24.06 -24.33
C GLY A 298 -20.95 -24.85 -23.03
N VAL A 299 -22.18 -25.10 -22.55
CA VAL A 299 -22.44 -26.16 -21.56
C VAL A 299 -22.50 -27.48 -22.29
#